data_AF-A0A1B0WW01-F1
#
_entry.id   AF-A0A1B0WW01-F1
#
_cell.length_a   1.000
_cell.length_b   1.000
_cell.length_c   1.000
_cell.angle_alpha   90.00
_cell.angle_beta   90.00
_cell.angle_gamma   90.00
#
_symmetry.space_group_name_H-M   'P 1'
#
loop_
_entity.id
_entity.type
_entity.pdbx_description
1 polymer ?
#
loop_
_entity_poly.entity_id
_entity_poly.type
_entity_poly.pdbx_seq_one_letter_code
_entity_poly.pdbx_strand_id
1 'polypeptide(L)'
;MNTYQSLLFLLAMVLAVNYTFAKVTADTQCKNGYVVQMSNHFECKCNNGFVLANENTCEEKHDCEDPQNENKSCGEYALCANPILNVKENSILCICIEEHTLVKDVCIPNKCKDIVCGQGKCIIDPANAKNTICSCDIGTTLDESKKCEKPGKTDCELKCKANEECKLTENYYKCVANGSGGVGSGGEGSGVEGSGGATGAGYSLMNGSAVISILAVFSFFMISLV
;
A
#
# COMPACT_ATOMS: atom_id res chain seq x y z
N MET A 1 -34.35 0.42 -16.49
CA MET A 1 -32.91 0.70 -16.70
C MET A 1 -32.43 -0.23 -17.80
N ASN A 2 -31.78 0.29 -18.86
CA ASN A 2 -31.44 -0.51 -20.03
C ASN A 2 -30.47 -1.64 -19.64
N THR A 3 -30.72 -2.89 -20.04
CA THR A 3 -29.99 -4.08 -19.57
C THR A 3 -28.49 -3.96 -19.81
N TYR A 4 -28.09 -3.30 -20.91
CA TYR A 4 -26.71 -2.97 -21.26
C TYR A 4 -26.04 -1.98 -20.29
N GLN A 5 -26.78 -0.96 -19.82
CA GLN A 5 -26.27 0.02 -18.85
C GLN A 5 -25.97 -0.66 -17.51
N SER A 6 -26.82 -1.60 -17.10
CA SER A 6 -26.63 -2.36 -15.86
C SER A 6 -25.46 -3.35 -15.96
N LEU A 7 -25.25 -3.97 -17.12
CA LEU A 7 -24.15 -4.89 -17.35
C LEU A 7 -22.79 -4.17 -17.36
N LEU A 8 -22.73 -2.99 -17.98
CA LEU A 8 -21.55 -2.13 -17.97
C LEU A 8 -21.21 -1.62 -16.56
N PHE A 9 -22.23 -1.29 -15.76
CA PHE A 9 -22.01 -0.85 -14.38
C PHE A 9 -21.49 -1.99 -13.49
N LEU A 10 -22.02 -3.21 -13.64
CA LEU A 10 -21.50 -4.42 -12.98
C LEU A 10 -20.06 -4.71 -13.39
N LEU A 11 -19.75 -4.61 -14.69
CA LEU A 11 -18.39 -4.80 -15.20
C LEU A 11 -17.43 -3.76 -14.60
N ALA A 12 -17.84 -2.49 -14.54
CA ALA A 12 -17.06 -1.40 -13.95
C ALA A 12 -16.82 -1.61 -12.45
N MET A 13 -17.82 -2.08 -11.71
CA MET A 13 -17.70 -2.42 -10.28
C MET A 13 -16.74 -3.61 -10.06
N VAL A 14 -16.85 -4.68 -10.86
CA VAL A 14 -15.94 -5.83 -10.79
C VAL A 14 -14.50 -5.42 -11.14
N LEU A 15 -14.33 -4.57 -12.16
CA LEU A 15 -13.02 -4.03 -12.52
C LEU A 15 -12.45 -3.13 -11.43
N ALA A 16 -13.26 -2.28 -10.79
CA ALA A 16 -12.85 -1.43 -9.69
C ALA A 16 -12.41 -2.23 -8.46
N VAL A 17 -13.16 -3.27 -8.08
CA VAL A 17 -12.80 -4.16 -6.96
C VAL A 17 -11.52 -4.96 -7.26
N ASN A 18 -11.35 -5.46 -8.48
CA ASN A 18 -10.11 -6.12 -8.87
C ASN A 18 -8.91 -5.16 -8.86
N TYR A 19 -9.12 -3.89 -9.19
CA TYR A 19 -8.07 -2.87 -9.15
C TYR A 19 -7.65 -2.53 -7.71
N THR A 20 -8.57 -2.55 -6.75
CA THR A 20 -8.28 -2.25 -5.34
C THR A 20 -7.50 -3.34 -4.61
N PHE A 21 -7.55 -4.60 -5.06
CA PHE A 21 -6.80 -5.71 -4.49
C PHE A 21 -5.72 -6.25 -5.45
N ALA A 22 -5.35 -5.46 -6.45
CA ALA A 22 -4.38 -5.87 -7.44
C ALA A 22 -2.97 -5.92 -6.84
N LYS A 23 -2.33 -7.08 -6.99
CA LYS A 23 -0.87 -7.26 -6.85
C LYS A 23 -0.12 -6.05 -7.44
N VAL A 24 0.89 -5.54 -6.74
CA VAL A 24 1.78 -4.52 -7.30
C VAL A 24 2.61 -5.12 -8.43
N THR A 25 2.66 -4.40 -9.55
CA THR A 25 3.37 -4.75 -10.78
C THR A 25 4.15 -3.53 -11.29
N ALA A 26 4.97 -3.71 -12.33
CA ALA A 26 5.66 -2.61 -12.99
C ALA A 26 4.71 -1.53 -13.56
N ASP A 27 3.42 -1.85 -13.77
CA ASP A 27 2.40 -0.93 -14.27
C ASP A 27 1.56 -0.27 -13.16
N THR A 28 1.79 -0.65 -11.89
CA THR A 28 1.00 -0.14 -10.77
C THR A 28 1.26 1.34 -10.56
N GLN A 29 0.19 2.10 -10.34
CA GLN A 29 0.28 3.50 -9.95
C GLN A 29 0.27 3.59 -8.42
N CYS A 30 1.43 3.90 -7.84
CA CYS A 30 1.55 4.15 -6.40
C CYS A 30 1.06 5.57 -6.09
N LYS A 31 -0.10 5.71 -5.44
CA LYS A 31 -0.62 7.01 -5.02
C LYS A 31 0.30 7.59 -3.93
N ASN A 32 0.81 8.80 -4.14
CA ASN A 32 1.78 9.48 -3.25
C ASN A 32 3.07 8.67 -3.01
N GLY A 33 3.49 7.87 -3.99
CA GLY A 33 4.70 7.07 -3.94
C GLY A 33 5.22 6.74 -5.33
N TYR A 34 6.04 5.69 -5.41
CA TYR A 34 6.61 5.17 -6.65
C TYR A 34 6.83 3.66 -6.56
N VAL A 35 6.79 2.98 -7.70
CA VAL A 35 7.07 1.54 -7.78
C VAL A 35 8.58 1.31 -7.64
N VAL A 36 8.93 0.30 -6.85
CA VAL A 36 10.28 -0.26 -6.77
C VAL A 36 10.24 -1.75 -7.08
N GLN A 37 11.40 -2.30 -7.43
CA GLN A 37 11.56 -3.71 -7.70
C GLN A 37 12.63 -4.32 -6.78
N MET A 38 12.28 -5.44 -6.16
CA MET A 38 13.21 -6.36 -5.51
C MET A 38 13.41 -7.61 -6.39
N SER A 39 14.09 -8.65 -5.91
CA SER A 39 14.39 -9.82 -6.74
C SER A 39 13.16 -10.55 -7.27
N ASN A 40 12.08 -10.63 -6.47
CA ASN A 40 10.93 -11.50 -6.74
C ASN A 40 9.57 -10.79 -6.68
N HIS A 41 9.53 -9.47 -6.46
CA HIS A 41 8.29 -8.70 -6.51
C HIS A 41 8.52 -7.21 -6.80
N PHE A 42 7.42 -6.54 -7.12
CA PHE A 42 7.29 -5.09 -7.12
C PHE A 42 6.52 -4.66 -5.88
N GLU A 43 6.79 -3.46 -5.41
CA GLU A 43 6.04 -2.83 -4.34
C GLU A 43 6.05 -1.30 -4.47
N CYS A 44 5.17 -0.64 -3.73
CA CYS A 44 5.19 0.81 -3.63
C CYS A 44 6.08 1.25 -2.46
N LYS A 45 6.94 2.24 -2.71
CA LYS A 45 7.58 3.04 -1.66
C LYS A 45 6.95 4.43 -1.63
N CYS A 46 6.71 4.94 -0.44
CA CYS A 46 6.06 6.23 -0.24
C CYS A 46 7.03 7.41 -0.38
N ASN A 47 6.49 8.56 -0.77
CA ASN A 47 7.21 9.82 -0.71
C ASN A 47 7.47 10.21 0.76
N ASN A 48 8.44 11.12 0.98
CA ASN A 48 8.77 11.60 2.32
C ASN A 48 7.53 12.17 3.04
N GLY A 49 7.32 11.74 4.29
CA GLY A 49 6.17 12.14 5.10
C GLY A 49 4.91 11.29 4.90
N PHE A 50 4.94 10.32 3.98
CA PHE A 50 3.85 9.39 3.73
C PHE A 50 4.23 7.96 4.15
N VAL A 51 3.21 7.15 4.44
CA VAL A 51 3.31 5.72 4.82
C VAL A 51 2.27 4.90 4.06
N LEU A 52 2.50 3.61 3.85
CA LEU A 52 1.57 2.73 3.15
C LEU A 52 0.31 2.53 3.98
N ALA A 53 -0.84 2.99 3.48
CA ALA A 53 -2.14 2.63 4.01
C ALA A 53 -2.58 1.26 3.49
N ASN A 54 -2.15 0.91 2.28
CA ASN A 54 -2.29 -0.39 1.64
C ASN A 54 -1.18 -0.56 0.58
N GLU A 55 -1.21 -1.64 -0.20
CA GLU A 55 -0.14 -2.06 -1.10
C GLU A 55 0.23 -1.03 -2.19
N ASN A 56 -0.71 -0.16 -2.58
CA ASN A 56 -0.49 0.84 -3.64
C ASN A 56 -0.80 2.29 -3.26
N THR A 57 -1.22 2.54 -2.02
CA THR A 57 -1.65 3.86 -1.57
C THR A 57 -0.84 4.30 -0.37
N CYS A 58 -0.18 5.44 -0.53
CA CYS A 58 0.50 6.14 0.55
C CYS A 58 -0.35 7.31 1.04
N GLU A 59 -0.47 7.42 2.36
CA GLU A 59 -1.16 8.51 3.06
C GLU A 59 -0.22 9.25 3.98
N GLU A 60 -0.56 10.49 4.33
CA GLU A 60 0.25 11.28 5.26
C GLU A 60 0.38 10.56 6.59
N LYS A 61 1.58 10.58 7.17
CA LYS A 61 1.82 10.02 8.48
C LYS A 61 1.31 10.97 9.55
N HIS A 62 0.42 10.48 10.41
CA HIS A 62 -0.15 11.23 11.52
C HIS A 62 0.37 10.73 12.88
N ASP A 63 0.35 11.64 13.86
CA ASP A 63 0.62 11.34 15.25
C ASP A 63 -0.68 10.93 15.97
N CYS A 64 -0.66 9.79 16.64
CA CYS A 64 -1.82 9.27 17.36
C CYS A 64 -2.00 9.91 18.75
N GLU A 65 -1.06 10.77 19.19
CA GLU A 65 -1.26 11.60 20.38
C GLU A 65 -2.39 12.63 20.19
N ASP A 66 -2.68 13.02 18.95
CA ASP A 66 -3.82 13.88 18.61
C ASP A 66 -5.09 13.05 18.37
N PRO A 67 -6.14 13.19 19.21
CA PRO A 67 -7.39 12.46 19.04
C PRO A 67 -8.12 12.72 17.71
N GLN A 68 -7.84 13.84 17.02
CA GLN A 68 -8.40 14.15 15.70
C GLN A 68 -7.84 13.27 14.58
N ASN A 69 -6.79 12.49 14.88
CA ASN A 69 -6.17 11.59 13.93
C ASN A 69 -6.70 10.15 14.03
N GLU A 70 -7.79 9.91 14.77
CA GLU A 70 -8.47 8.61 14.77
C GLU A 70 -8.78 8.15 13.33
N ASN A 71 -8.47 6.89 13.05
CA ASN A 71 -8.55 6.22 11.75
C ASN A 71 -7.63 6.78 10.66
N LYS A 72 -6.66 7.64 11.00
CA LYS A 72 -5.64 8.10 10.04
C LYS A 72 -4.38 7.25 10.12
N SER A 73 -3.66 7.19 9.00
CA SER A 73 -2.41 6.45 8.86
C SER A 73 -1.31 6.99 9.79
N CYS A 74 -0.60 6.11 10.49
CA CYS A 74 0.42 6.48 11.49
C CYS A 74 1.76 5.74 11.31
N GLY A 75 1.78 4.73 10.46
CA GLY A 75 2.95 3.92 10.12
C GLY A 75 2.66 3.07 8.89
N GLU A 76 3.67 2.35 8.40
CA GLU A 76 3.48 1.38 7.32
C GLU A 76 2.43 0.35 7.75
N TYR A 77 1.33 0.23 7.00
CA TYR A 77 0.20 -0.64 7.28
C TYR A 77 -0.36 -0.48 8.69
N ALA A 78 -0.42 0.76 9.20
CA ALA A 78 -0.88 1.08 10.54
C ALA A 78 -1.76 2.33 10.59
N LEU A 79 -2.77 2.33 11.46
CA LEU A 79 -3.67 3.44 11.70
C LEU A 79 -3.81 3.77 13.19
N CYS A 80 -4.16 5.01 13.50
CA CYS A 80 -4.48 5.45 14.84
C CYS A 80 -5.86 4.90 15.25
N ALA A 81 -5.91 4.04 16.26
CA ALA A 81 -7.18 3.55 16.81
C ALA A 81 -7.10 3.27 18.30
N ASN A 82 -8.27 3.22 18.94
CA ASN A 82 -8.38 2.88 20.35
C ASN A 82 -8.22 1.35 20.53
N PRO A 83 -7.22 0.88 21.30
CA PRO A 83 -6.95 -0.55 21.46
C PRO A 83 -8.02 -1.31 22.26
N ILE A 84 -8.89 -0.63 23.04
CA ILE A 84 -9.86 -1.29 23.91
C ILE A 84 -11.20 -0.54 23.94
N LEU A 85 -12.28 -1.18 23.48
CA LEU A 85 -13.67 -0.67 23.53
C LEU A 85 -14.22 -0.38 24.95
N ASN A 86 -13.46 -0.66 26.03
CA ASN A 86 -14.00 -0.74 27.40
C ASN A 86 -13.06 -0.29 28.54
N VAL A 87 -11.98 0.46 28.28
CA VAL A 87 -11.17 1.04 29.35
C VAL A 87 -11.12 2.56 29.19
N LYS A 88 -11.36 3.27 30.30
CA LYS A 88 -11.38 4.73 30.46
C LYS A 88 -9.99 5.37 30.30
N GLU A 89 -9.22 4.96 29.31
CA GLU A 89 -8.06 5.70 28.84
C GLU A 89 -8.26 5.98 27.36
N ASN A 90 -8.52 7.27 27.04
CA ASN A 90 -8.67 7.78 25.68
C ASN A 90 -7.33 7.78 24.91
N SER A 91 -6.46 6.78 25.13
CA SER A 91 -5.19 6.69 24.42
C SER A 91 -5.42 6.03 23.07
N ILE A 92 -5.42 6.83 22.01
CA ILE A 92 -5.36 6.34 20.64
C ILE A 92 -3.92 5.88 20.38
N LEU A 93 -3.76 4.66 19.91
CA LEU A 93 -2.44 4.08 19.61
C LEU A 93 -2.31 3.85 18.10
N CYS A 94 -1.07 3.87 17.62
CA CYS A 94 -0.76 3.42 16.27
C CYS A 94 -0.79 1.89 16.26
N ILE A 95 -1.80 1.30 15.62
CA ILE A 95 -1.99 -0.15 15.53
C ILE A 95 -1.94 -0.61 14.09
N CYS A 96 -1.45 -1.84 13.87
CA CYS A 96 -1.47 -2.44 12.54
C CYS A 96 -2.90 -2.62 12.03
N ILE A 97 -3.08 -2.45 10.72
CA ILE A 97 -4.36 -2.77 10.05
C ILE A 97 -4.63 -4.28 10.11
N GLU A 98 -5.83 -4.68 9.70
CA GLU A 98 -6.22 -6.08 9.64
C GLU A 98 -5.20 -6.92 8.82
N GLU A 99 -5.06 -8.19 9.20
CA GLU A 99 -4.09 -9.13 8.61
C GLU A 99 -2.60 -8.75 8.75
N HIS A 100 -2.28 -7.73 9.56
CA HIS A 100 -0.91 -7.34 9.88
C HIS A 100 -0.62 -7.42 11.38
N THR A 101 0.65 -7.64 11.71
CA THR A 101 1.14 -7.72 13.09
C THR A 101 2.43 -6.93 13.23
N LEU A 102 2.58 -6.31 14.41
CA LEU A 102 3.75 -5.49 14.71
C LEU A 102 4.96 -6.38 15.02
N VAL A 103 6.01 -6.25 14.21
CA VAL A 103 7.29 -6.93 14.42
C VAL A 103 8.41 -5.91 14.23
N LYS A 104 9.21 -5.68 15.27
CA LYS A 104 10.31 -4.68 15.26
C LYS A 104 9.84 -3.30 14.77
N ASP A 105 8.73 -2.82 15.35
CA ASP A 105 8.14 -1.51 15.07
C ASP A 105 7.62 -1.30 13.63
N VAL A 106 7.47 -2.37 12.85
CA VAL A 106 6.87 -2.34 11.51
C VAL A 106 5.72 -3.34 11.44
N CYS A 107 4.59 -2.94 10.87
CA CYS A 107 3.49 -3.85 10.61
C CYS A 107 3.80 -4.69 9.38
N ILE A 108 3.83 -6.01 9.56
CA ILE A 108 4.07 -6.98 8.48
C ILE A 108 2.87 -7.93 8.38
N PRO A 109 2.63 -8.56 7.23
CA PRO A 109 1.55 -9.53 7.10
C PRO A 109 1.65 -10.63 8.15
N ASN A 110 0.52 -11.03 8.74
CA ASN A 110 0.45 -12.04 9.80
C ASN A 110 1.17 -13.34 9.44
N LYS A 111 1.07 -13.75 8.17
CA LYS A 111 1.71 -14.97 7.65
C LYS A 111 3.25 -14.88 7.62
N CYS A 112 3.81 -13.68 7.72
CA CYS A 112 5.24 -13.43 7.71
C CYS A 112 5.88 -13.29 9.09
N LYS A 113 5.09 -13.33 10.18
CA LYS A 113 5.54 -13.04 11.56
C LYS A 113 6.82 -13.78 11.98
N ASP A 114 6.92 -15.06 11.64
CA ASP A 114 8.00 -15.94 12.08
C ASP A 114 8.94 -16.35 10.92
N ILE A 115 8.86 -15.68 9.78
CA ILE A 115 9.63 -16.02 8.58
C ILE A 115 10.85 -15.10 8.46
N VAL A 116 12.04 -15.70 8.52
CA VAL A 116 13.32 -14.99 8.38
C VAL A 116 13.88 -15.21 6.98
N CYS A 117 14.03 -14.11 6.22
CA CYS A 117 14.47 -14.14 4.83
C CYS A 117 15.93 -13.75 4.59
N GLY A 118 16.70 -13.37 5.61
CA GLY A 118 18.10 -12.95 5.42
C GLY A 118 18.19 -11.55 4.81
N GLN A 119 18.92 -11.40 3.70
CA GLN A 119 19.07 -10.14 2.95
C GLN A 119 17.84 -9.87 2.07
N GLY A 120 16.70 -9.68 2.72
CA GLY A 120 15.43 -9.50 2.06
C GLY A 120 14.29 -9.54 3.07
N LYS A 121 13.07 -9.75 2.58
CA LYS A 121 11.87 -9.78 3.41
C LYS A 121 10.88 -10.84 2.99
N CYS A 122 10.05 -11.26 3.94
CA CYS A 122 8.91 -12.09 3.66
C CYS A 122 7.81 -11.27 3.00
N ILE A 123 7.20 -11.84 1.96
CA ILE A 123 6.03 -11.29 1.28
C ILE A 123 4.97 -12.38 1.12
N ILE A 124 3.73 -11.95 0.92
CA ILE A 124 2.70 -12.84 0.37
C ILE A 124 3.07 -13.15 -1.08
N ASP A 125 3.04 -14.43 -1.45
CA ASP A 125 3.42 -14.85 -2.81
C ASP A 125 2.50 -14.19 -3.85
N PRO A 126 3.04 -13.34 -4.74
CA PRO A 126 2.22 -12.64 -5.71
C PRO A 126 1.56 -13.58 -6.75
N ALA A 127 2.03 -14.82 -6.89
CA ALA A 127 1.39 -15.85 -7.72
C ALA A 127 0.34 -16.66 -6.95
N ASN A 128 0.39 -16.67 -5.61
CA ASN A 128 -0.54 -17.42 -4.78
C ASN A 128 -0.67 -16.81 -3.38
N ALA A 129 -1.72 -16.02 -3.15
CA ALA A 129 -1.98 -15.34 -1.88
C ALA A 129 -2.11 -16.26 -0.63
N LYS A 130 -2.18 -17.58 -0.82
CA LYS A 130 -2.16 -18.55 0.28
C LYS A 130 -0.76 -18.78 0.84
N ASN A 131 0.27 -18.56 0.03
CA ASN A 131 1.66 -18.83 0.37
C ASN A 131 2.43 -17.56 0.73
N THR A 132 3.57 -17.75 1.36
CA THR A 132 4.58 -16.71 1.61
C THR A 132 5.89 -17.13 0.96
N ILE A 133 6.64 -16.15 0.46
CA ILE A 133 7.99 -16.35 -0.09
C ILE A 133 8.92 -15.27 0.45
N CYS A 134 10.21 -15.52 0.36
CA CYS A 134 11.20 -14.48 0.53
C CYS A 134 11.40 -13.73 -0.80
N SER A 135 11.41 -12.41 -0.72
CA SER A 135 11.94 -11.55 -1.79
C SER A 135 13.22 -10.92 -1.30
N CYS A 136 14.23 -10.99 -2.14
CA CYS A 136 15.60 -10.65 -1.83
C CYS A 136 15.96 -9.26 -2.30
N ASP A 137 16.91 -8.67 -1.59
CA ASP A 137 17.60 -7.46 -1.98
C ASP A 137 18.30 -7.67 -3.32
N ILE A 138 18.30 -6.65 -4.17
CA ILE A 138 18.97 -6.71 -5.47
C ILE A 138 20.46 -6.97 -5.27
N GLY A 139 20.99 -8.00 -5.96
CA GLY A 139 22.34 -8.53 -5.72
C GLY A 139 22.35 -9.84 -4.94
N THR A 140 21.21 -10.26 -4.40
CA THR A 140 21.02 -11.56 -3.75
C THR A 140 19.85 -12.34 -4.35
N THR A 141 19.86 -13.65 -4.14
CA THR A 141 18.82 -14.59 -4.60
C THR A 141 18.59 -15.68 -3.56
N LEU A 142 17.54 -16.46 -3.78
CA LEU A 142 17.16 -17.57 -2.93
C LEU A 142 18.22 -18.68 -2.95
N ASP A 143 18.59 -19.17 -1.76
CA ASP A 143 19.39 -20.37 -1.55
C ASP A 143 18.52 -21.64 -1.61
N GLU A 144 19.12 -22.81 -1.36
CA GLU A 144 18.40 -24.10 -1.29
C GLU A 144 17.32 -24.10 -0.19
N SER A 145 17.49 -23.28 0.85
CA SER A 145 16.57 -23.10 1.96
C SER A 145 15.46 -22.07 1.68
N LYS A 146 15.44 -21.47 0.48
CA LYS A 146 14.52 -20.40 0.07
C LYS A 146 14.68 -19.10 0.86
N LYS A 147 15.91 -18.79 1.29
CA LYS A 147 16.31 -17.54 1.97
C LYS A 147 17.29 -16.74 1.11
N CYS A 148 17.36 -15.44 1.35
CA CYS A 148 18.19 -14.50 0.60
C CYS A 148 19.62 -14.48 1.16
N GLU A 149 20.37 -15.54 0.89
CA GLU A 149 21.73 -15.75 1.40
C GLU A 149 22.79 -15.92 0.30
N LYS A 150 22.37 -16.10 -0.96
CA LYS A 150 23.27 -16.27 -2.10
C LYS A 150 23.39 -15.01 -2.94
N PRO A 151 24.59 -14.66 -3.42
CA PRO A 151 24.75 -13.65 -4.47
C PRO A 151 23.99 -14.06 -5.73
N GLY A 152 23.28 -13.12 -6.34
CA GLY A 152 22.48 -13.35 -7.53
C GLY A 152 22.20 -12.07 -8.28
N LYS A 153 21.98 -12.17 -9.60
CA LYS A 153 21.58 -11.04 -10.42
C LYS A 153 20.09 -11.07 -10.66
N THR A 154 19.48 -9.90 -10.57
CA THR A 154 18.11 -9.63 -11.01
C THR A 154 18.19 -8.51 -12.03
N ASP A 155 17.60 -8.73 -13.20
CA ASP A 155 17.49 -7.69 -14.21
C ASP A 155 16.37 -6.73 -13.86
N CYS A 156 16.55 -5.45 -14.16
CA CYS A 156 15.50 -4.47 -13.92
C CYS A 156 14.38 -4.61 -14.96
N GLU A 157 13.15 -4.73 -14.47
CA GLU A 157 11.90 -4.88 -15.22
C GLU A 157 10.97 -3.67 -15.04
N LEU A 158 11.41 -2.61 -14.32
CA LEU A 158 10.66 -1.38 -14.16
C LEU A 158 10.46 -0.65 -15.50
N LYS A 159 9.25 -0.14 -15.71
CA LYS A 159 8.88 0.67 -16.88
C LYS A 159 9.12 2.15 -16.59
N CYS A 160 10.37 2.58 -16.72
CA CYS A 160 10.75 3.98 -16.50
C CYS A 160 10.31 4.89 -17.66
N LYS A 161 10.07 6.17 -17.36
CA LYS A 161 9.75 7.17 -18.39
C LYS A 161 10.96 7.41 -19.31
N ALA A 162 10.73 8.01 -20.48
CA ALA A 162 11.78 8.24 -21.48
C ALA A 162 13.00 9.04 -20.97
N ASN A 163 12.81 9.89 -19.95
CA ASN A 163 13.86 10.69 -19.32
C ASN A 163 14.35 10.12 -17.97
N GLU A 164 14.00 8.87 -17.68
CA GLU A 164 14.39 8.16 -16.47
C GLU A 164 15.17 6.87 -16.83
N GLU A 165 15.99 6.42 -15.91
CA GLU A 165 16.75 5.19 -15.99
C GLU A 165 16.46 4.34 -14.75
N CYS A 166 16.38 3.02 -14.94
CA CYS A 166 16.29 2.12 -13.80
C CYS A 166 17.65 2.00 -13.11
N LYS A 167 17.73 2.43 -11.84
CA LYS A 167 18.96 2.41 -11.06
C LYS A 167 18.78 1.64 -9.77
N LEU A 168 19.81 0.90 -9.40
CA LEU A 168 19.94 0.33 -8.06
C LEU A 168 20.10 1.47 -7.06
N THR A 169 19.16 1.56 -6.12
CA THR A 169 19.17 2.50 -5.01
C THR A 169 19.14 1.68 -3.73
N GLU A 170 20.23 1.73 -2.95
CA GLU A 170 20.43 0.88 -1.78
C GLU A 170 20.37 -0.61 -2.16
N ASN A 171 19.21 -1.25 -1.97
CA ASN A 171 18.97 -2.67 -2.17
C ASN A 171 17.78 -2.99 -3.09
N TYR A 172 17.22 -1.99 -3.78
CA TYR A 172 16.11 -2.15 -4.74
C TYR A 172 16.33 -1.33 -6.00
N TYR A 173 15.66 -1.69 -7.09
CA TYR A 173 15.62 -0.87 -8.29
C TYR A 173 14.54 0.21 -8.20
N LYS A 174 14.84 1.40 -8.73
CA LYS A 174 13.92 2.53 -8.88
C LYS A 174 14.19 3.28 -10.19
N CYS A 175 13.16 3.84 -10.80
CA CYS A 175 13.31 4.80 -11.89
C CYS A 175 13.82 6.16 -11.38
N VAL A 176 14.90 6.66 -11.97
CA VAL A 176 15.57 7.90 -11.57
C VAL A 176 15.80 8.78 -12.79
N ALA A 177 15.56 10.09 -12.67
CA ALA A 177 15.72 11.02 -13.79
C ALA A 177 17.18 11.08 -14.32
N ASN A 178 17.32 11.07 -15.63
CA ASN A 178 18.60 11.20 -16.34
C ASN A 178 19.24 12.55 -15.99
N GLY A 179 20.43 12.52 -15.39
CA GLY A 179 21.18 13.72 -14.97
C GLY A 179 21.24 14.00 -13.47
N SER A 180 20.56 13.21 -12.63
CA SER A 180 20.66 13.30 -11.16
C SER A 180 21.90 12.57 -10.62
N GLY A 181 23.08 12.99 -11.07
CA GLY A 181 24.35 12.67 -10.40
C GLY A 181 24.67 13.78 -9.41
N GLY A 182 24.20 13.67 -8.17
CA GLY A 182 24.52 14.65 -7.13
C GLY A 182 23.90 14.33 -5.78
N VAL A 183 24.74 13.92 -4.83
CA VAL A 183 24.49 14.09 -3.39
C VAL A 183 24.31 15.59 -3.13
N GLY A 184 23.14 15.99 -2.64
CA GLY A 184 22.83 17.38 -2.29
C GLY A 184 22.01 17.41 -1.01
N SER A 185 22.65 17.83 0.07
CA SER A 185 22.04 18.15 1.36
C SER A 185 21.16 19.41 1.26
N GLY A 186 20.08 19.44 2.05
CA GLY A 186 19.48 20.65 2.64
C GLY A 186 18.80 21.64 1.69
N GLY A 187 17.50 21.85 1.88
CA GLY A 187 16.77 22.95 1.27
C GLY A 187 15.38 23.13 1.86
N GLU A 188 15.30 23.86 2.97
CA GLU A 188 14.07 24.52 3.42
C GLU A 188 13.54 25.46 2.33
N GLY A 189 12.21 25.54 2.21
CA GLY A 189 11.53 26.36 1.21
C GLY A 189 10.04 26.53 1.52
N SER A 190 9.77 27.33 2.55
CA SER A 190 8.71 28.33 2.72
C SER A 190 7.43 28.26 1.89
N GLY A 191 6.30 28.40 2.60
CA GLY A 191 4.95 28.24 2.09
C GLY A 191 4.45 29.32 1.13
N VAL A 192 3.33 28.98 0.50
CA VAL A 192 2.33 29.93 0.00
C VAL A 192 0.94 29.39 0.30
N GLU A 193 0.10 30.33 0.68
CA GLU A 193 -1.25 30.29 1.23
C GLU A 193 -2.29 29.61 0.31
N GLY A 194 -3.20 28.87 0.94
CA GLY A 194 -4.50 28.49 0.37
C GLY A 194 -5.62 28.98 1.28
N SER A 195 -6.10 30.20 1.04
CA SER A 195 -7.34 30.74 1.61
C SER A 195 -8.52 30.38 0.70
N GLY A 196 -9.59 29.82 1.28
CA GLY A 196 -10.89 29.75 0.63
C GLY A 196 -11.64 28.46 0.90
N GLY A 197 -12.45 28.46 1.97
CA GLY A 197 -13.18 27.29 2.44
C GLY A 197 -14.25 26.77 1.49
N ALA A 198 -14.50 25.47 1.61
CA ALA A 198 -15.84 24.91 1.57
C ALA A 198 -15.82 23.66 2.45
N THR A 199 -16.64 23.70 3.49
CA THR A 199 -17.04 22.56 4.32
C THR A 199 -17.32 21.32 3.48
N GLY A 200 -16.57 20.26 3.74
CA GLY A 200 -16.81 18.93 3.18
C GLY A 200 -16.27 17.90 4.13
N ALA A 201 -17.08 17.50 5.12
CA ALA A 201 -16.86 16.30 5.89
C ALA A 201 -16.87 15.09 4.94
N GLY A 202 -15.69 14.70 4.46
CA GLY A 202 -15.48 13.52 3.64
C GLY A 202 -15.12 12.34 4.54
N TYR A 203 -16.15 11.72 5.09
CA TYR A 203 -16.05 10.47 5.83
C TYR A 203 -15.41 9.39 4.94
N SER A 204 -14.23 8.88 5.33
CA SER A 204 -13.74 7.58 4.89
C SER A 204 -13.88 6.58 6.05
N LEU A 205 -15.11 6.42 6.50
CA LEU A 205 -15.53 5.16 7.09
C LEU A 205 -16.01 4.32 5.91
N MET A 206 -15.20 3.36 5.45
CA MET A 206 -15.75 2.13 4.85
C MET A 206 -16.46 1.37 5.97
N ASN A 207 -17.56 1.97 6.45
CA ASN A 207 -18.49 1.41 7.40
C ASN A 207 -19.25 0.30 6.66
N GLY A 208 -19.64 -0.75 7.37
CA GLY A 208 -20.42 -1.89 6.84
C GLY A 208 -21.74 -1.53 6.14
N SER A 209 -22.10 -0.25 6.05
CA SER A 209 -23.20 0.28 5.24
C SER A 209 -22.96 0.22 3.72
N ALA A 210 -21.71 0.28 3.24
CA ALA A 210 -21.44 0.19 1.79
C ALA A 210 -21.78 -1.20 1.23
N VAL A 211 -21.53 -2.26 2.00
CA VAL A 211 -21.91 -3.65 1.66
C VAL A 211 -23.43 -3.80 1.68
N ILE A 212 -24.12 -3.15 2.64
CA ILE A 212 -25.59 -3.17 2.72
C ILE A 212 -26.22 -2.40 1.55
N SER A 213 -25.65 -1.28 1.12
CA SER A 213 -26.11 -0.54 -0.06
C SER A 213 -25.94 -1.33 -1.36
N ILE A 214 -24.83 -2.07 -1.51
CA ILE A 214 -24.61 -2.96 -2.66
C ILE A 214 -25.60 -4.14 -2.64
N LEU A 215 -25.83 -4.77 -1.48
CA LEU A 215 -26.81 -5.84 -1.32
C LEU A 215 -28.25 -5.36 -1.53
N ALA A 216 -28.61 -4.16 -1.09
CA ALA A 216 -29.92 -3.56 -1.31
C ALA A 216 -30.18 -3.31 -2.80
N VAL A 217 -29.19 -2.77 -3.53
CA VAL A 217 -29.28 -2.58 -5.00
C VAL A 217 -29.42 -3.92 -5.73
N PHE A 218 -28.68 -4.95 -5.31
CA PHE A 218 -28.85 -6.32 -5.83
C PHE A 218 -30.25 -6.91 -5.54
N SER A 219 -30.79 -6.65 -4.35
CA SER A 219 -32.13 -7.12 -3.93
C SER A 219 -33.25 -6.48 -4.76
N PHE A 220 -33.17 -5.17 -5.00
CA PHE A 220 -34.11 -4.46 -5.88
C PHE A 220 -34.00 -4.91 -7.34
N PHE A 221 -32.81 -5.32 -7.77
CA PHE A 221 -32.57 -5.85 -9.11
C PHE A 221 -33.23 -7.23 -9.31
N MET A 222 -33.14 -8.12 -8.31
CA MET A 222 -33.75 -9.45 -8.36
C MET A 222 -35.28 -9.42 -8.28
N ILE A 223 -35.86 -8.45 -7.55
CA ILE A 223 -37.33 -8.27 -7.48
C ILE A 223 -37.89 -7.72 -8.79
N SER A 224 -37.11 -6.98 -9.58
CA SER A 224 -37.54 -6.42 -10.87
C SER A 224 -37.43 -7.41 -12.05
N LEU A 225 -36.94 -8.64 -11.79
CA LEU A 225 -36.72 -9.71 -12.76
C LEU A 225 -37.69 -10.90 -12.58
N VAL A 226 -38.66 -10.79 -11.67
CA VAL A 226 -39.79 -11.73 -11.49
C VAL A 226 -41.06 -11.13 -12.06
#